data_AF-A0A7V3N8P9-F1
#
_entry.id   AF-A0A7V3N8P9-F1
#
_cell.length_a   1.000
_cell.length_b   1.000
_cell.length_c   1.000
_cell.angle_alpha   90.00
_cell.angle_beta   90.00
_cell.angle_gamma   90.00
#
_symmetry.space_group_name_H-M   'P 1'
#
loop_
_entity.id
_entity.type
_entity.pdbx_description
1 polymer ?
#
loop_
_entity_poly.entity_id
_entity_poly.type
_entity_poly.pdbx_seq_one_letter_code
_entity_poly.pdbx_strand_id
1 'polypeptide(L)'
;MDYIATVGLRERLGRFERGRPGPRGPPHQPLRWKPSPSATHEGRQLQVCQPFGPHSEHVASADAALWDALLLLGPTGSGKTPLGVMLEARGWHGRPCTHFDFGAILRAIVRRDRPDELLTRRDLDFLAEVLRRGTLLEDEHFPLAERILRGFLCDRKVDRSTMVVLNGLPRHVGQARALEALMRVRAVVFLHARAETVWKRIQANIGGDRTGRDDDDPRSIEAKLALFAERTAPLLDYYRQRHVPVLRKEVEASTTAEELWQWLHEFAA
;
A
#
# COMPACT_ATOMS: atom_id res chain seq x y z
N MET A 1 -6.40 23.71 -5.60
CA MET A 1 -7.06 24.13 -4.34
C MET A 1 -6.54 23.24 -3.24
N ASP A 2 -5.72 23.84 -2.38
CA ASP A 2 -4.81 23.19 -1.43
C ASP A 2 -5.51 22.27 -0.43
N TYR A 3 -5.14 20.99 -0.47
CA TYR A 3 -5.41 20.07 0.64
C TYR A 3 -4.80 20.65 1.94
N ILE A 4 -3.66 21.36 1.83
CA ILE A 4 -2.99 22.09 2.91
C ILE A 4 -3.90 23.17 3.52
N ALA A 5 -4.69 23.90 2.73
CA ALA A 5 -5.60 24.93 3.25
C ALA A 5 -6.83 24.35 3.96
N THR A 6 -7.21 23.10 3.66
CA THR A 6 -8.35 22.42 4.32
C THR A 6 -7.95 21.90 5.71
N VAL A 7 -6.65 21.71 5.95
CA VAL A 7 -6.05 21.28 7.21
C VAL A 7 -5.68 22.53 8.03
N GLY A 8 -6.61 23.50 8.14
CA GLY A 8 -6.52 24.62 9.07
C GLY A 8 -6.62 24.12 10.51
N LEU A 9 -5.53 23.52 11.00
CA LEU A 9 -5.55 22.61 12.14
C LEU A 9 -5.00 23.21 13.43
N ARG A 10 -5.15 24.53 13.64
CA ARG A 10 -4.67 25.16 14.89
C ARG A 10 -5.70 25.86 15.76
N GLU A 11 -6.93 26.11 15.31
CA GLU A 11 -7.79 27.05 16.06
C GLU A 11 -9.24 26.61 16.36
N ARG A 12 -9.69 25.40 16.02
CA ARG A 12 -11.14 25.08 16.12
C ARG A 12 -11.61 23.90 16.97
N LEU A 13 -10.74 23.15 17.64
CA LEU A 13 -11.19 22.04 18.50
C LEU A 13 -10.58 22.10 19.90
N GLY A 14 -10.69 23.26 20.54
CA GLY A 14 -10.67 23.34 22.00
C GLY A 14 -12.02 22.87 22.54
N ARG A 15 -12.00 21.81 23.38
CA ARG A 15 -13.12 21.18 24.12
C ARG A 15 -13.80 20.01 23.39
N PHE A 16 -13.31 18.80 23.64
CA PHE A 16 -14.19 17.63 23.75
C PHE A 16 -13.72 16.77 24.93
N GLU A 17 -14.65 16.55 25.87
CA GLU A 17 -14.43 15.84 27.13
C GLU A 17 -14.29 14.33 26.92
N ARG A 18 -13.53 13.71 27.84
CA ARG A 18 -13.21 12.28 27.86
C ARG A 18 -14.47 11.42 28.09
N GLY A 19 -14.94 10.73 27.05
CA GLY A 19 -15.93 9.65 27.18
C GLY A 19 -15.29 8.34 27.66
N ARG A 20 -15.94 7.65 28.60
CA ARG A 20 -15.48 6.39 29.23
C ARG A 20 -15.46 5.21 28.23
N PRO A 21 -14.57 4.22 28.41
CA PRO A 21 -14.48 3.07 27.51
C PRO A 21 -15.67 2.11 27.70
N GLY A 22 -16.27 1.68 26.57
CA GLY A 22 -17.31 0.64 26.52
C GLY A 22 -16.75 -0.79 26.68
N PRO A 23 -17.62 -1.79 26.88
CA PRO A 23 -17.22 -3.13 27.32
C PRO A 23 -16.51 -3.93 26.21
N ARG A 24 -15.54 -4.77 26.62
CA ARG A 24 -14.75 -5.65 25.74
C ARG A 24 -15.61 -6.83 25.28
N GLY A 25 -15.71 -7.03 23.97
CA GLY A 25 -16.27 -8.24 23.37
C GLY A 25 -15.34 -9.45 23.53
N PRO A 26 -15.85 -10.68 23.33
CA PRO A 26 -15.09 -11.90 23.58
C PRO A 26 -13.95 -12.12 22.57
N PRO A 27 -12.86 -12.81 22.95
CA PRO A 27 -11.72 -13.05 22.08
C PRO A 27 -12.05 -14.09 21.00
N HIS A 28 -11.89 -13.72 19.74
CA HIS A 28 -11.96 -14.66 18.61
C HIS A 28 -10.62 -15.39 18.43
N GLN A 29 -10.69 -16.71 18.26
CA GLN A 29 -9.53 -17.58 18.05
C GLN A 29 -8.82 -17.26 16.72
N PRO A 30 -7.49 -17.18 16.67
CA PRO A 30 -6.75 -16.97 15.43
C PRO A 30 -6.82 -18.20 14.52
N LEU A 31 -7.07 -17.96 13.23
CA LEU A 31 -6.94 -18.93 12.15
C LEU A 31 -5.52 -19.52 12.13
N ARG A 32 -5.45 -20.82 12.40
CA ARG A 32 -4.21 -21.61 12.51
C ARG A 32 -3.73 -21.97 11.10
N TRP A 33 -2.75 -21.24 10.58
CA TRP A 33 -1.98 -21.67 9.41
C TRP A 33 -1.19 -22.95 9.77
N LYS A 34 -1.53 -24.08 9.14
CA LYS A 34 -0.75 -25.31 9.21
C LYS A 34 -0.01 -25.49 7.88
N PRO A 35 1.34 -25.56 7.85
CA PRO A 35 2.03 -26.07 6.69
C PRO A 35 1.71 -27.57 6.55
N SER A 36 1.44 -28.02 5.33
CA SER A 36 1.21 -29.43 5.01
C SER A 36 2.43 -30.28 5.41
N PRO A 37 2.22 -31.51 5.92
CA PRO A 37 3.31 -32.37 6.34
C PRO A 37 4.08 -32.92 5.13
N SER A 38 5.38 -33.01 5.33
CA SER A 38 6.41 -33.64 4.50
C SER A 38 5.96 -34.89 3.76
N ALA A 39 6.14 -34.90 2.44
CA ALA A 39 6.32 -36.13 1.68
C ALA A 39 7.81 -36.52 1.73
N THR A 40 8.11 -37.59 2.45
CA THR A 40 9.36 -38.35 2.33
C THR A 40 9.35 -39.13 1.02
N HIS A 41 10.31 -38.87 0.12
CA HIS A 41 11.28 -39.84 -0.42
C HIS A 41 11.94 -39.33 -1.71
N GLU A 42 13.27 -39.45 -1.70
CA GLU A 42 14.14 -39.85 -2.81
C GLU A 42 14.19 -38.97 -4.07
N GLY A 43 15.35 -38.31 -4.23
CA GLY A 43 16.04 -38.28 -5.52
C GLY A 43 15.44 -37.45 -6.64
N ARG A 44 15.30 -36.13 -6.46
CA ARG A 44 15.31 -35.18 -7.59
C ARG A 44 16.12 -33.94 -7.22
N GLN A 45 17.16 -33.69 -8.01
CA GLN A 45 17.97 -32.48 -7.95
C GLN A 45 17.08 -31.24 -7.90
N LEU A 46 17.27 -30.42 -6.87
CA LEU A 46 16.76 -29.06 -6.82
C LEU A 46 17.32 -28.31 -8.03
N GLN A 47 16.43 -27.97 -8.96
CA GLN A 47 16.75 -27.15 -10.11
C GLN A 47 16.99 -25.72 -9.59
N VAL A 48 18.26 -25.43 -9.32
CA VAL A 48 18.78 -24.08 -9.09
C VAL A 48 18.37 -23.24 -10.31
N CYS A 49 17.68 -22.13 -10.09
CA CYS A 49 17.42 -21.15 -11.15
C CYS A 49 18.78 -20.64 -11.65
N GLN A 50 19.19 -21.15 -12.82
CA GLN A 50 20.41 -20.75 -13.50
C GLN A 50 20.22 -19.36 -14.16
N PRO A 51 21.30 -18.58 -14.35
CA PRO A 51 21.21 -17.27 -14.99
C PRO A 51 20.89 -17.43 -16.48
N PHE A 52 19.99 -16.59 -16.99
CA PHE A 52 19.57 -16.53 -18.38
C PHE A 52 20.78 -16.39 -19.32
N GLY A 53 21.00 -17.40 -20.16
CA GLY A 53 21.96 -17.34 -21.27
C GLY A 53 21.41 -16.54 -22.47
N PRO A 54 22.29 -16.04 -23.35
CA PRO A 54 21.90 -15.14 -24.43
C PRO A 54 21.30 -15.92 -25.61
N HIS A 55 20.36 -15.31 -26.34
CA HIS A 55 20.24 -15.28 -27.81
C HIS A 55 18.82 -14.90 -28.26
N SER A 56 18.63 -13.62 -28.56
CA SER A 56 18.10 -13.10 -29.83
C SER A 56 17.87 -11.59 -29.66
N GLU A 57 18.57 -10.80 -30.45
CA GLU A 57 18.49 -9.34 -30.47
C GLU A 57 17.15 -8.90 -31.07
N HIS A 58 16.11 -8.90 -30.24
CA HIS A 58 15.05 -7.93 -30.39
C HIS A 58 15.32 -6.82 -29.38
N VAL A 59 15.52 -5.61 -29.88
CA VAL A 59 15.49 -4.40 -29.05
C VAL A 59 14.07 -4.30 -28.50
N ALA A 60 13.80 -5.02 -27.42
CA ALA A 60 12.60 -4.83 -26.63
C ALA A 60 12.66 -3.36 -26.18
N SER A 61 11.73 -2.54 -26.67
CA SER A 61 11.59 -1.17 -26.19
C SER A 61 11.57 -1.21 -24.67
N ALA A 62 12.29 -0.31 -23.99
CA ALA A 62 12.38 -0.27 -22.53
C ALA A 62 11.00 -0.39 -21.82
N ASP A 63 9.92 0.02 -22.51
CA ASP A 63 8.52 -0.13 -22.07
C ASP A 63 7.99 -1.57 -21.93
N ALA A 64 8.56 -2.56 -22.62
CA ALA A 64 8.16 -3.97 -22.49
C ALA A 64 8.65 -4.60 -21.18
N ALA A 65 9.55 -3.90 -20.47
CA ALA A 65 10.19 -4.35 -19.23
C ALA A 65 9.55 -3.80 -17.94
N LEU A 66 8.45 -3.05 -18.00
CA LEU A 66 7.76 -2.51 -16.82
C LEU A 66 6.46 -3.26 -16.48
N TRP A 67 6.09 -3.32 -15.20
CA TRP A 67 4.72 -3.69 -14.80
C TRP A 67 3.79 -2.47 -14.91
N ASP A 68 2.58 -2.69 -15.40
CA ASP A 68 1.53 -1.69 -15.32
C ASP A 68 1.04 -1.59 -13.88
N ALA A 69 0.85 -0.36 -13.38
CA ALA A 69 0.42 -0.12 -12.00
C ALA A 69 -0.75 0.85 -11.89
N LEU A 70 -1.61 0.60 -10.91
CA LEU A 70 -2.62 1.51 -10.40
C LEU A 70 -2.17 2.01 -9.04
N LEU A 71 -1.97 3.32 -8.88
CA LEU A 71 -1.51 3.88 -7.61
C LEU A 71 -2.69 4.36 -6.76
N LEU A 72 -2.84 3.78 -5.56
CA LEU A 72 -3.83 4.24 -4.59
C LEU A 72 -3.24 5.35 -3.69
N LEU A 73 -3.78 6.56 -3.80
CA LEU A 73 -3.45 7.69 -2.94
C LEU A 73 -4.64 8.12 -2.08
N GLY A 74 -4.35 8.65 -0.90
CA GLY A 74 -5.33 9.17 0.04
C GLY A 74 -4.82 9.06 1.48
N PRO A 75 -5.39 9.83 2.42
CA PRO A 75 -5.00 9.79 3.82
C PRO A 75 -5.27 8.41 4.46
N THR A 76 -4.69 8.14 5.63
CA THR A 76 -5.09 6.97 6.42
C THR A 76 -6.61 6.96 6.61
N GLY A 77 -7.24 5.78 6.59
CA GLY A 77 -8.70 5.66 6.79
C GLY A 77 -9.54 5.92 5.55
N SER A 78 -8.97 6.35 4.42
CA SER A 78 -9.72 6.62 3.18
C SER A 78 -10.25 5.38 2.44
N GLY A 79 -9.90 4.16 2.86
CA GLY A 79 -10.38 2.93 2.24
C GLY A 79 -9.45 2.30 1.17
N LYS A 80 -8.18 2.75 1.08
CA LYS A 80 -7.20 2.20 0.13
C LYS A 80 -6.98 0.70 0.26
N THR A 81 -6.75 0.19 1.47
CA THR A 81 -6.50 -1.25 1.68
C THR A 81 -7.72 -2.09 1.30
N PRO A 82 -8.95 -1.78 1.78
CA PRO A 82 -10.15 -2.47 1.31
C PRO A 82 -10.36 -2.40 -0.21
N LEU A 83 -10.15 -1.24 -0.85
CA LEU A 83 -10.24 -1.13 -2.31
C LEU A 83 -9.20 -2.00 -3.02
N GLY A 84 -7.97 -2.03 -2.53
CA GLY A 84 -6.92 -2.89 -3.08
C GLY A 84 -7.26 -4.38 -2.99
N VAL A 85 -7.84 -4.82 -1.87
CA VAL A 85 -8.35 -6.20 -1.71
C VAL A 85 -9.47 -6.49 -2.71
N MET A 86 -10.39 -5.56 -2.91
CA MET A 86 -11.47 -5.72 -3.91
C MET A 86 -10.92 -5.81 -5.33
N LEU A 87 -9.94 -4.97 -5.68
CA LEU A 87 -9.26 -5.01 -6.97
C LEU A 87 -8.53 -6.33 -7.18
N GLU A 88 -7.80 -6.84 -6.19
CA GLU A 88 -7.15 -8.16 -6.29
C GLU A 88 -8.16 -9.29 -6.48
N ALA A 89 -9.29 -9.24 -5.77
CA ALA A 89 -10.33 -10.27 -5.85
C ALA A 89 -11.11 -10.26 -7.17
N ARG A 90 -11.34 -9.09 -7.77
CA ARG A 90 -12.26 -8.92 -8.93
C ARG A 90 -11.59 -8.45 -10.21
N GLY A 91 -10.34 -8.02 -10.14
CA GLY A 91 -9.64 -7.35 -11.23
C GLY A 91 -10.19 -5.94 -11.51
N TRP A 92 -9.71 -5.39 -12.63
CA TRP A 92 -10.10 -4.09 -13.16
C TRP A 92 -10.09 -4.16 -14.69
N HIS A 93 -11.23 -3.88 -15.33
CA HIS A 93 -11.44 -4.01 -16.79
C HIS A 93 -10.98 -5.32 -17.40
N GLY A 94 -11.35 -6.44 -16.77
CA GLY A 94 -10.98 -7.78 -17.23
C GLY A 94 -9.51 -8.13 -17.07
N ARG A 95 -8.67 -7.22 -16.54
CA ARG A 95 -7.28 -7.52 -16.18
C ARG A 95 -7.21 -8.00 -14.73
N PRO A 96 -6.47 -9.10 -14.46
CA PRO A 96 -6.18 -9.50 -13.09
C PRO A 96 -5.37 -8.40 -12.40
N CYS A 97 -5.60 -8.25 -11.11
CA CYS A 97 -4.87 -7.31 -10.27
C CYS A 97 -4.14 -8.04 -9.15
N THR A 98 -3.01 -7.50 -8.71
CA THR A 98 -2.31 -7.97 -7.50
C THR A 98 -2.09 -6.79 -6.57
N HIS A 99 -2.52 -6.92 -5.31
CA HIS A 99 -2.48 -5.82 -4.35
C HIS A 99 -1.16 -5.80 -3.58
N PHE A 100 -0.35 -4.77 -3.81
CA PHE A 100 0.85 -4.48 -3.06
C PHE A 100 0.55 -3.47 -1.95
N ASP A 101 0.11 -3.96 -0.79
CA ASP A 101 -0.02 -3.15 0.43
C ASP A 101 1.31 -3.10 1.19
N PHE A 102 2.11 -2.07 0.89
CA PHE A 102 3.44 -1.94 1.46
C PHE A 102 3.42 -1.91 2.99
N GLY A 103 2.46 -1.20 3.58
CA GLY A 103 2.34 -1.13 5.04
C GLY A 103 2.02 -2.49 5.68
N ALA A 104 1.15 -3.29 5.06
CA ALA A 104 0.85 -4.64 5.53
C ALA A 104 2.05 -5.59 5.37
N ILE A 105 2.77 -5.47 4.26
CA ILE A 105 4.00 -6.23 4.00
C ILE A 105 5.08 -5.89 5.04
N LEU A 106 5.32 -4.61 5.32
CA LEU A 106 6.28 -4.19 6.36
C LEU A 106 5.92 -4.76 7.73
N ARG A 107 4.64 -4.70 8.14
CA ARG A 107 4.19 -5.29 9.42
C ARG A 107 4.39 -6.81 9.45
N ALA A 108 4.13 -7.51 8.35
CA ALA A 108 4.32 -8.95 8.25
C ALA A 108 5.81 -9.33 8.36
N ILE A 109 6.69 -8.58 7.68
CA ILE A 109 8.15 -8.73 7.74
C ILE A 109 8.66 -8.55 9.17
N VAL A 110 8.30 -7.43 9.82
CA VAL A 110 8.77 -7.12 11.18
C VAL A 110 8.23 -8.14 12.19
N ARG A 111 6.96 -8.55 12.07
CA ARG A 111 6.36 -9.57 12.96
C ARG A 111 7.01 -10.95 12.80
N ARG A 112 7.42 -11.31 11.58
CA ARG A 112 8.15 -12.57 11.34
C ARG A 112 9.49 -12.55 12.08
N ASP A 113 10.11 -11.39 12.19
CA ASP A 113 11.36 -11.13 12.93
C ASP A 113 12.47 -12.14 12.63
N ARG A 114 12.60 -12.52 11.34
CA ARG A 114 13.65 -13.42 10.88
C ARG A 114 14.36 -12.84 9.67
N PRO A 115 15.67 -12.56 9.76
CA PRO A 115 16.44 -12.16 8.60
C PRO A 115 16.50 -13.31 7.58
N ASP A 116 16.67 -12.95 6.33
CA ASP A 116 16.84 -13.88 5.21
C ASP A 116 17.76 -13.27 4.14
N GLU A 117 17.85 -13.91 2.97
CA GLU A 117 18.70 -13.43 1.87
C GLU A 117 18.28 -12.04 1.35
N LEU A 118 17.01 -11.65 1.53
CA LEU A 118 16.48 -10.37 1.09
C LEU A 118 16.61 -9.29 2.16
N LEU A 119 16.53 -9.64 3.45
CA LEU A 119 16.45 -8.69 4.56
C LEU A 119 17.41 -9.04 5.71
N THR A 120 18.33 -8.12 5.99
CA THR A 120 19.29 -8.24 7.10
C THR A 120 18.64 -7.91 8.45
N ARG A 121 19.29 -8.26 9.57
CA ARG A 121 18.82 -7.85 10.90
C ARG A 121 18.68 -6.33 11.03
N ARG A 122 19.63 -5.58 10.46
CA ARG A 122 19.61 -4.12 10.44
C ARG A 122 18.41 -3.58 9.66
N ASP A 123 18.05 -4.22 8.55
CA ASP A 123 16.85 -3.85 7.78
C ASP A 123 15.59 -4.06 8.61
N LEU A 124 15.46 -5.19 9.33
CA LEU A 124 14.32 -5.47 10.19
C LEU A 124 14.18 -4.44 11.32
N ASP A 125 15.29 -4.12 12.00
CA ASP A 125 15.29 -3.12 13.06
C ASP A 125 14.93 -1.72 12.52
N PHE A 126 15.42 -1.36 11.33
CA PHE A 126 15.05 -0.11 10.65
C PHE A 126 13.56 -0.07 10.28
N LEU A 127 13.02 -1.14 9.69
CA LEU A 127 11.60 -1.22 9.32
C LEU A 127 10.69 -1.17 10.55
N ALA A 128 11.09 -1.80 11.66
CA ALA A 128 10.37 -1.72 12.92
C ALA A 128 10.32 -0.27 13.43
N GLU A 129 11.43 0.47 13.32
CA GLU A 129 11.48 1.87 13.72
C GLU A 129 10.62 2.77 12.83
N VAL A 130 10.64 2.55 11.50
CA VAL A 130 9.77 3.25 10.54
C VAL A 130 8.30 3.06 10.91
N LEU A 131 7.87 1.82 11.18
CA LEU A 131 6.49 1.53 11.56
C LEU A 131 6.12 2.17 12.90
N ARG A 132 7.03 2.09 13.90
CA ARG A 132 6.80 2.63 15.24
C ARG A 132 6.70 4.16 15.24
N ARG A 133 7.54 4.85 14.46
CA ARG A 133 7.53 6.32 14.35
C ARG A 133 6.50 6.84 13.35
N GLY A 134 5.98 5.99 12.47
CA GLY A 134 5.13 6.42 11.36
C GLY A 134 5.84 7.28 10.32
N THR A 135 7.17 7.15 10.21
CA THR A 135 7.99 7.92 9.25
C THR A 135 7.91 7.31 7.84
N LEU A 136 8.44 8.04 6.86
CA LEU A 136 8.59 7.55 5.48
C LEU A 136 9.98 6.95 5.29
N LEU A 137 10.11 6.04 4.32
CA LEU A 137 11.42 5.61 3.83
C LEU A 137 11.96 6.72 2.93
N GLU A 138 12.96 7.47 3.35
CA GLU A 138 13.52 8.54 2.49
C GLU A 138 14.26 7.95 1.27
N ASP A 139 14.66 8.81 0.32
CA ASP A 139 15.22 8.40 -0.98
C ASP A 139 16.40 7.42 -0.85
N GLU A 140 17.28 7.63 0.14
CA GLU A 140 18.43 6.76 0.43
C GLU A 140 18.03 5.32 0.82
N HIS A 141 16.80 5.14 1.31
CA HIS A 141 16.24 3.86 1.71
C HIS A 141 15.35 3.22 0.63
N PHE A 142 15.16 3.88 -0.53
CA PHE A 142 14.37 3.31 -1.62
C PHE A 142 14.85 1.94 -2.11
N PRO A 143 16.17 1.63 -2.17
CA PRO A 143 16.64 0.30 -2.54
C PRO A 143 16.04 -0.83 -1.67
N LEU A 144 15.79 -0.57 -0.39
CA LEU A 144 15.11 -1.53 0.49
C LEU A 144 13.65 -1.74 0.06
N ALA A 145 12.93 -0.67 -0.24
CA ALA A 145 11.55 -0.75 -0.75
C ALA A 145 11.48 -1.49 -2.10
N GLU A 146 12.43 -1.22 -3.00
CA GLU A 146 12.56 -1.91 -4.28
C GLU A 146 12.80 -3.41 -4.09
N ARG A 147 13.72 -3.84 -3.22
CA ARG A 147 13.94 -5.26 -2.92
C ARG A 147 12.67 -5.94 -2.43
N ILE A 148 11.93 -5.30 -1.52
CA ILE A 148 10.66 -5.83 -0.98
C ILE A 148 9.62 -5.95 -2.09
N LEU A 149 9.52 -4.94 -2.95
CA LEU A 149 8.60 -4.95 -4.08
C LEU A 149 8.94 -6.07 -5.07
N ARG A 150 10.21 -6.20 -5.46
CA ARG A 150 10.66 -7.27 -6.37
C ARG A 150 10.44 -8.66 -5.77
N GLY A 151 10.75 -8.84 -4.48
CA GLY A 151 10.49 -10.08 -3.76
C GLY A 151 9.00 -10.44 -3.79
N PHE A 152 8.13 -9.48 -3.48
CA PHE A 152 6.68 -9.67 -3.55
C PHE A 152 6.20 -10.08 -4.95
N LEU A 153 6.66 -9.39 -6.01
CA LEU A 153 6.28 -9.70 -7.39
C LEU A 153 6.74 -11.11 -7.79
N CYS A 154 7.94 -11.51 -7.35
CA CYS A 154 8.50 -12.84 -7.61
C CYS A 154 7.72 -13.94 -6.88
N ASP A 155 7.49 -13.78 -5.57
CA ASP A 155 6.78 -14.75 -4.73
C ASP A 155 5.35 -14.98 -5.22
N ARG A 156 4.68 -13.91 -5.66
CA ARG A 156 3.33 -13.95 -6.21
C ARG A 156 3.28 -14.33 -7.68
N LYS A 157 4.44 -14.53 -8.33
CA LYS A 157 4.59 -14.87 -9.76
C LYS A 157 3.82 -13.91 -10.69
N VAL A 158 3.92 -12.61 -10.40
CA VAL A 158 3.17 -11.57 -11.10
C VAL A 158 3.77 -11.33 -12.49
N ASP A 159 3.03 -11.70 -13.53
CA ASP A 159 3.39 -11.41 -14.92
C ASP A 159 3.04 -9.97 -15.34
N ARG A 160 3.35 -9.61 -16.59
CA ARG A 160 3.13 -8.27 -17.15
C ARG A 160 1.73 -8.01 -17.67
N SER A 161 0.90 -9.05 -17.77
CA SER A 161 -0.52 -8.90 -18.08
C SER A 161 -1.30 -8.41 -16.86
N THR A 162 -0.79 -8.70 -15.66
CA THR A 162 -1.37 -8.35 -14.36
C THR A 162 -1.11 -6.89 -13.99
N MET A 163 -2.17 -6.20 -13.54
CA MET A 163 -2.08 -4.83 -13.01
C MET A 163 -1.61 -4.86 -11.55
N VAL A 164 -0.55 -4.14 -11.22
CA VAL A 164 -0.08 -4.04 -9.83
C VAL A 164 -0.79 -2.88 -9.14
N VAL A 165 -1.54 -3.16 -8.07
CA VAL A 165 -2.22 -2.13 -7.29
C VAL A 165 -1.29 -1.69 -6.16
N LEU A 166 -0.66 -0.53 -6.34
CA LEU A 166 0.28 0.03 -5.39
C LEU A 166 -0.44 0.77 -4.25
N ASN A 167 -0.28 0.29 -3.03
CA ASN A 167 -0.81 0.94 -1.82
C ASN A 167 0.32 1.19 -0.82
N GLY A 168 0.66 2.47 -0.63
CA GLY A 168 1.64 2.89 0.37
C GLY A 168 3.09 3.01 -0.12
N LEU A 169 3.34 2.83 -1.43
CA LEU A 169 4.58 3.16 -2.15
C LEU A 169 4.17 3.62 -3.57
N PRO A 170 4.68 4.75 -4.12
CA PRO A 170 5.50 5.75 -3.46
C PRO A 170 4.70 6.64 -2.51
N ARG A 171 5.39 7.32 -1.60
CA ARG A 171 4.86 8.29 -0.63
C ARG A 171 5.46 9.69 -0.75
N HIS A 172 6.45 9.87 -1.62
CA HIS A 172 6.96 11.19 -2.01
C HIS A 172 7.57 11.12 -3.41
N VAL A 173 7.84 12.29 -3.98
CA VAL A 173 8.27 12.46 -5.37
C VAL A 173 9.57 11.71 -5.70
N GLY A 174 10.54 11.70 -4.78
CA GLY A 174 11.81 10.98 -5.02
C GLY A 174 11.62 9.47 -5.17
N GLN A 175 10.80 8.84 -4.33
CA GLN A 175 10.39 7.43 -4.53
C GLN A 175 9.64 7.21 -5.83
N ALA A 176 8.76 8.15 -6.23
CA ALA A 176 8.02 8.02 -7.49
C ALA A 176 8.97 8.00 -8.70
N ARG A 177 10.01 8.85 -8.70
CA ARG A 177 11.06 8.84 -9.73
C ARG A 177 11.81 7.52 -9.75
N ALA A 178 12.22 7.01 -8.59
CA ALA A 178 12.96 5.76 -8.51
C ALA A 178 12.10 4.55 -8.95
N LEU A 179 10.79 4.60 -8.73
CA LEU A 179 9.84 3.57 -9.13
C LEU A 179 9.63 3.49 -10.67
N GLU A 180 9.91 4.56 -11.42
CA GLU A 180 9.71 4.60 -12.88
C GLU A 180 10.55 3.54 -13.63
N ALA A 181 11.66 3.09 -13.04
CA ALA A 181 12.48 2.01 -13.59
C ALA A 181 11.84 0.60 -13.46
N LEU A 182 10.78 0.47 -12.66
CA LEU A 182 10.11 -0.79 -12.34
C LEU A 182 8.70 -0.84 -12.90
N MET A 183 8.00 0.29 -12.85
CA MET A 183 6.56 0.34 -13.07
C MET A 183 6.13 1.54 -13.89
N ARG A 184 5.15 1.30 -14.75
CA ARG A 184 4.40 2.34 -15.44
C ARG A 184 3.08 2.55 -14.73
N VAL A 185 2.96 3.65 -14.00
CA VAL A 185 1.70 4.04 -13.36
C VAL A 185 0.70 4.49 -14.44
N ARG A 186 -0.36 3.71 -14.63
CA ARG A 186 -1.41 3.94 -15.63
C ARG A 186 -2.46 4.93 -15.17
N ALA A 187 -2.75 4.94 -13.87
CA ALA A 187 -3.65 5.89 -13.25
C ALA A 187 -3.34 6.02 -11.76
N VAL A 188 -3.70 7.17 -11.20
CA VAL A 188 -3.68 7.43 -9.76
C VAL A 188 -5.12 7.52 -9.28
N VAL A 189 -5.50 6.63 -8.36
CA VAL A 189 -6.80 6.67 -7.68
C VAL A 189 -6.64 7.45 -6.38
N PHE A 190 -7.16 8.67 -6.37
CA PHE A 190 -7.13 9.54 -5.22
C PHE A 190 -8.43 9.47 -4.43
N LEU A 191 -8.38 8.77 -3.29
CA LEU A 191 -9.45 8.69 -2.31
C LEU A 191 -9.33 9.88 -1.36
N HIS A 192 -10.03 10.96 -1.69
CA HIS A 192 -10.05 12.18 -0.88
C HIS A 192 -10.99 12.00 0.32
N ALA A 193 -10.46 12.18 1.53
CA ALA A 193 -11.24 12.17 2.76
C ALA A 193 -10.84 13.37 3.61
N ARG A 194 -11.84 14.05 4.18
CA ARG A 194 -11.63 15.12 5.17
C ARG A 194 -11.18 14.51 6.49
N ALA A 195 -10.47 15.29 7.32
CA ALA A 195 -9.99 14.84 8.63
C ALA A 195 -11.12 14.28 9.52
N GLU A 196 -12.28 14.93 9.54
CA GLU A 196 -13.45 14.44 10.28
C GLU A 196 -13.95 13.08 9.77
N THR A 197 -13.99 12.89 8.46
CA THR A 197 -14.37 11.59 7.86
C THR A 197 -13.37 10.50 8.22
N VAL A 198 -12.07 10.80 8.14
CA VAL A 198 -11.00 9.88 8.55
C VAL A 198 -11.19 9.46 10.00
N TRP A 199 -11.50 10.43 10.88
CA TRP A 199 -11.77 10.15 12.28
C TRP A 199 -12.91 9.16 12.50
N LYS A 200 -14.09 9.47 11.92
CA LYS A 200 -15.28 8.61 12.04
C LYS A 200 -15.00 7.20 11.52
N ARG A 201 -14.30 7.09 10.38
CA ARG A 201 -14.00 5.80 9.74
C ARG A 201 -13.03 4.94 10.55
N ILE A 202 -12.02 5.56 11.16
CA ILE A 202 -11.06 4.84 12.00
C ILE A 202 -11.72 4.37 13.29
N GLN A 203 -12.49 5.24 13.97
CA GLN A 203 -13.19 4.89 15.20
C GLN A 203 -14.17 3.72 15.00
N ALA A 204 -14.92 3.73 13.90
CA ALA A 204 -15.87 2.67 13.58
C ALA A 204 -15.23 1.46 12.85
N ASN A 205 -13.91 1.47 12.62
CA ASN A 205 -13.18 0.46 11.84
C ASN A 205 -13.91 0.07 10.53
N ILE A 206 -14.43 1.06 9.80
CA ILE A 206 -15.29 0.83 8.61
C ILE A 206 -14.60 -0.02 7.54
N GLY A 207 -13.26 0.07 7.45
CA GLY A 207 -12.47 -0.72 6.51
C GLY A 207 -12.17 -2.15 6.96
N GLY A 208 -12.44 -2.52 8.22
CA GLY A 208 -12.04 -3.81 8.80
C GLY A 208 -10.52 -4.06 8.80
N ASP A 209 -9.71 -3.06 8.45
CA ASP A 209 -8.29 -3.21 8.13
C ASP A 209 -7.36 -2.85 9.28
N ARG A 210 -7.93 -2.52 10.44
CA ARG A 210 -7.21 -1.97 11.62
C ARG A 210 -6.77 -3.02 12.62
N THR A 211 -7.29 -4.24 12.55
CA THR A 211 -6.94 -5.31 13.49
C THR A 211 -5.43 -5.60 13.42
N GLY A 212 -4.74 -5.49 14.56
CA GLY A 212 -3.29 -5.72 14.67
C GLY A 212 -2.42 -4.55 14.18
N ARG A 213 -2.96 -3.33 14.11
CA ARG A 213 -2.18 -2.10 13.91
C ARG A 213 -1.91 -1.42 15.25
N ASP A 214 -0.73 -1.68 15.79
CA ASP A 214 -0.29 -1.08 17.06
C ASP A 214 0.14 0.40 16.91
N ASP A 215 0.16 0.91 15.67
CA ASP A 215 0.56 2.28 15.30
C ASP A 215 -0.63 3.27 15.15
N ASP A 216 -1.86 2.87 15.49
CA ASP A 216 -3.09 3.65 15.26
C ASP A 216 -3.63 4.36 16.54
N ASP A 217 -2.78 5.06 17.30
CA ASP A 217 -3.20 6.00 18.37
C ASP A 217 -3.76 7.33 17.80
N PRO A 218 -4.70 8.02 18.48
CA PRO A 218 -5.24 9.26 17.95
C PRO A 218 -4.21 10.36 17.61
N ARG A 219 -3.14 10.51 18.39
CA ARG A 219 -2.08 11.48 18.06
C ARG A 219 -1.33 11.09 16.79
N SER A 220 -1.29 9.80 16.46
CA SER A 220 -0.66 9.30 15.25
C SER A 220 -1.46 9.66 13.99
N ILE A 221 -2.78 9.81 14.10
CA ILE A 221 -3.65 10.09 12.94
C ILE A 221 -3.49 11.54 12.47
N GLU A 222 -3.42 12.50 13.38
CA GLU A 222 -3.15 13.90 13.03
C GLU A 222 -1.78 14.04 12.36
N ALA A 223 -0.74 13.44 12.95
CA ALA A 223 0.60 13.40 12.36
C ALA A 223 0.60 12.72 10.98
N LYS A 224 -0.12 11.60 10.81
CA LYS A 224 -0.28 10.90 9.51
C LYS A 224 -1.00 11.77 8.47
N LEU A 225 -1.98 12.57 8.88
CA LEU A 225 -2.69 13.50 7.99
C LEU A 225 -1.79 14.65 7.55
N ALA A 226 -1.05 15.26 8.48
CA ALA A 226 -0.07 16.30 8.19
C ALA A 226 1.03 15.79 7.24
N LEU A 227 1.62 14.63 7.57
CA LEU A 227 2.63 13.98 6.73
C LEU A 227 2.10 13.65 5.33
N PHE A 228 0.85 13.18 5.23
CA PHE A 228 0.23 12.94 3.92
C PHE A 228 0.11 14.24 3.12
N ALA A 229 -0.36 15.33 3.73
CA ALA A 229 -0.52 16.62 3.06
C ALA A 229 0.83 17.19 2.59
N GLU A 230 1.87 17.07 3.41
CA GLU A 230 3.20 17.61 3.13
C GLU A 230 3.99 16.77 2.11
N ARG A 231 4.04 15.45 2.30
CA ARG A 231 4.98 14.57 1.59
C ARG A 231 4.33 13.76 0.47
N THR A 232 3.07 13.34 0.66
CA THR A 232 2.39 12.42 -0.25
C THR A 232 1.48 13.14 -1.26
N ALA A 233 0.74 14.16 -0.84
CA ALA A 233 -0.17 14.90 -1.73
C ALA A 233 0.53 15.53 -2.95
N PRO A 234 1.80 16.00 -2.88
CA PRO A 234 2.54 16.46 -4.06
C PRO A 234 2.68 15.42 -5.17
N LEU A 235 2.51 14.12 -4.88
CA LEU A 235 2.46 13.09 -5.92
C LEU A 235 1.33 13.30 -6.92
N LEU A 236 0.21 13.91 -6.51
CA LEU A 236 -0.89 14.21 -7.42
C LEU A 236 -0.42 15.13 -8.55
N ASP A 237 0.34 16.16 -8.22
CA ASP A 237 0.86 17.10 -9.22
C ASP A 237 2.00 16.49 -10.03
N TYR A 238 2.86 15.69 -9.39
CA TYR A 238 3.91 14.91 -10.07
C TYR A 238 3.36 14.04 -11.21
N TYR A 239 2.27 13.31 -10.95
CA TYR A 239 1.65 12.43 -11.94
C TYR A 239 0.81 13.19 -12.97
N ARG A 240 0.13 14.29 -12.58
CA ARG A 240 -0.56 15.18 -13.54
C ARG A 240 0.41 15.77 -14.57
N GLN A 241 1.58 16.23 -14.14
CA GLN A 241 2.61 16.78 -15.02
C GLN A 241 3.16 15.73 -16.01
N ARG A 242 2.98 14.44 -15.72
CA ARG A 242 3.35 13.31 -16.59
C ARG A 242 2.17 12.78 -17.41
N HIS A 243 1.06 13.51 -17.44
CA HIS A 243 -0.17 13.11 -18.12
C HIS A 243 -0.75 11.77 -17.66
N VAL A 244 -0.44 11.35 -16.43
CA VAL A 244 -1.08 10.19 -15.82
C VAL A 244 -2.44 10.61 -15.25
N PRO A 245 -3.55 9.94 -15.62
CA PRO A 245 -4.88 10.25 -15.11
C PRO A 245 -4.95 10.19 -13.59
N VAL A 246 -5.57 11.20 -12.98
CA VAL A 246 -5.86 11.24 -11.54
C VAL A 246 -7.36 11.13 -11.34
N LEU A 247 -7.83 9.95 -10.94
CA LEU A 247 -9.23 9.66 -10.67
C LEU A 247 -9.53 9.99 -9.22
N ARG A 248 -10.35 11.02 -8.96
CA ARG A 248 -10.66 11.49 -7.61
C ARG A 248 -12.04 10.99 -7.15
N LYS A 249 -12.08 10.36 -5.96
CA LYS A 249 -13.32 10.02 -5.25
C LYS A 249 -13.36 10.73 -3.91
N GLU A 250 -14.45 11.45 -3.66
CA GLU A 250 -14.80 11.89 -2.31
C GLU A 250 -15.28 10.68 -1.50
N VAL A 251 -14.65 10.47 -0.35
CA VAL A 251 -14.96 9.39 0.59
C VAL A 251 -15.74 9.96 1.76
N GLU A 252 -16.88 9.35 2.06
CA GLU A 252 -17.74 9.65 3.20
C GLU A 252 -17.55 8.62 4.32
N ALA A 253 -18.17 8.87 5.48
CA ALA A 253 -18.03 7.98 6.63
C ALA A 253 -18.59 6.57 6.34
N SER A 254 -19.66 6.47 5.56
CA SER A 254 -20.31 5.22 5.17
C SER A 254 -19.71 4.55 3.93
N THR A 255 -18.85 5.24 3.16
CA THR A 255 -18.37 4.71 1.87
C THR A 255 -17.68 3.36 2.03
N THR A 256 -18.19 2.36 1.34
CA THR A 256 -17.73 0.97 1.41
C THR A 256 -16.69 0.65 0.34
N ALA A 257 -15.96 -0.45 0.51
CA ALA A 257 -15.00 -0.92 -0.49
C ALA A 257 -15.68 -1.32 -1.82
N GLU A 258 -16.90 -1.87 -1.73
CA GLU A 258 -17.74 -2.22 -2.87
C GLU A 258 -18.07 -0.97 -3.71
N GLU A 259 -18.58 0.09 -3.07
CA GLU A 259 -18.90 1.35 -3.75
C GLU A 259 -17.67 1.99 -4.38
N LEU A 260 -16.50 1.92 -3.72
CA LEU A 260 -15.25 2.41 -4.29
C LEU A 260 -14.82 1.61 -5.52
N TRP A 261 -14.96 0.28 -5.48
CA TRP A 261 -14.63 -0.57 -6.62
C TRP A 261 -15.59 -0.34 -7.79
N GLN A 262 -16.90 -0.27 -7.53
CA GLN A 262 -17.92 0.03 -8.54
C GLN A 262 -17.67 1.40 -9.19
N TRP A 263 -17.47 2.44 -8.38
CA TRP A 263 -17.11 3.77 -8.86
C TRP A 263 -15.87 3.73 -9.76
N LEU A 264 -14.79 3.06 -9.33
CA LEU A 264 -13.56 2.99 -10.13
C LEU A 264 -13.75 2.22 -11.44
N HIS A 265 -14.63 1.21 -11.44
CA HIS A 265 -14.98 0.43 -12.63
C HIS A 265 -15.74 1.24 -13.67
N GLU A 266 -16.44 2.30 -13.28
CA GLU A 266 -17.18 3.17 -14.21
C GLU A 266 -16.28 4.15 -14.98
N PHE A 267 -15.05 4.38 -14.55
CA PHE A 267 -14.14 5.39 -15.13
C PHE A 267 -13.35 4.94 -16.37
N ALA A 268 -13.65 3.76 -16.95
CA ALA A 268 -13.13 3.43 -18.28
C ALA A 268 -14.18 3.61 -19.37
N ALA A 269 -14.01 4.70 -20.12
CA ALA A 269 -14.25 4.77 -21.54
C ALA A 269 -12.99 5.37 -22.18
#